data_AF-A0A9P0D8P4-F1
#
_entry.id   AF-A0A9P0D8P4-F1
#
_cell.length_a   1.000
_cell.length_b   1.000
_cell.length_c   1.000
_cell.angle_alpha   90.00
_cell.angle_beta   90.00
_cell.angle_gamma   90.00
#
_symmetry.space_group_name_H-M   'P 1'
#
loop_
_entity.id
_entity.type
_entity.pdbx_description
1 polymer ?
#
loop_
_entity_poly.entity_id
_entity_poly.type
_entity_poly.pdbx_seq_one_letter_code
_entity_poly.pdbx_strand_id
1 'polypeptide(L)'
;MVGSRKGFIGIRKERATAMNVQEYDLIILHCIIHQQNLCSKSIRLKNVMDVVVNTIKFIKSCHLNHWQFKAFLDDLSSEHDVTYYYCEVMWLNKGKMLKRFYKE
;
A
#
# COMPACT_ATOMS: atom_id res chain seq x y z
N MET A 1 11.93 -9.04 2.88
CA MET A 1 12.25 -10.01 3.94
C MET A 1 13.67 -9.75 4.41
N VAL A 2 13.83 -9.20 5.61
CA VAL A 2 15.12 -8.82 6.22
C VAL A 2 15.37 -9.80 7.36
N GLY A 3 16.19 -10.81 7.12
CA GLY A 3 16.59 -11.78 8.15
C GLY A 3 17.99 -12.26 7.84
N SER A 4 18.90 -12.13 8.80
CA SER A 4 20.34 -12.42 8.56
C SER A 4 20.64 -13.88 8.27
N ARG A 5 19.81 -14.83 8.73
CA ARG A 5 20.06 -16.28 8.56
C ARG A 5 19.16 -16.98 7.53
N LYS A 6 17.92 -16.51 7.34
CA LYS A 6 16.94 -17.12 6.41
C LYS A 6 16.20 -16.10 5.53
N GLY A 7 16.56 -14.83 5.62
CA GLY A 7 16.00 -13.79 4.76
C GLY A 7 16.70 -13.76 3.41
N PHE A 8 16.03 -13.18 2.41
CA PHE A 8 16.57 -13.00 1.06
C PHE A 8 17.99 -12.40 1.06
N ILE A 9 18.22 -11.38 1.88
CA ILE A 9 19.54 -10.73 2.01
C ILE A 9 20.60 -11.70 2.58
N GLY A 10 20.25 -12.51 3.59
CA GLY A 10 21.17 -13.48 4.19
C GLY A 10 21.58 -14.58 3.21
N ILE A 11 20.60 -15.20 2.53
CA ILE A 11 20.84 -16.24 1.51
C ILE A 11 21.67 -15.68 0.34
N ARG A 12 21.41 -14.43 -0.05
CA ARG A 12 22.14 -13.78 -1.14
C ARG A 12 23.61 -13.52 -0.76
N LYS A 13 23.89 -13.07 0.46
CA LYS A 13 25.27 -12.89 0.95
C LYS A 13 26.03 -14.22 0.96
N GLU A 14 25.41 -15.28 1.44
CA GLU A 14 26.00 -16.63 1.48
C GLU A 14 26.33 -17.15 0.07
N ARG A 15 25.44 -16.97 -0.90
CA ARG A 15 25.69 -17.31 -2.31
C ARG A 15 26.76 -16.44 -2.96
N ALA A 16 26.82 -15.15 -2.63
CA ALA A 16 27.87 -14.25 -3.13
C ALA A 16 29.26 -14.71 -2.72
N THR A 17 29.43 -15.04 -1.44
CA THR A 17 30.67 -15.61 -0.91
C THR A 17 31.02 -16.95 -1.55
N ALA A 18 30.02 -17.80 -1.83
CA ALA A 18 30.25 -19.08 -2.52
C ALA A 18 30.69 -18.93 -3.99
N MET A 19 30.37 -17.80 -4.63
CA MET A 19 30.70 -17.52 -6.03
C MET A 19 31.90 -16.58 -6.21
N ASN A 20 32.62 -16.22 -5.13
CA ASN A 20 33.69 -15.20 -5.13
C ASN A 20 33.25 -13.83 -5.70
N VAL A 21 31.96 -13.51 -5.61
CA VAL A 21 31.43 -12.21 -6.03
C VAL A 21 31.46 -11.27 -4.83
N GLN A 22 32.05 -10.10 -5.02
CA GLN A 22 32.14 -9.10 -3.96
C GLN A 22 30.75 -8.51 -3.67
N GLU A 23 30.47 -8.21 -2.40
CA GLU A 23 29.15 -7.76 -1.98
C GLU A 23 28.72 -6.46 -2.67
N TYR A 24 29.68 -5.60 -3.03
CA TYR A 24 29.44 -4.33 -3.72
C TYR A 24 29.02 -4.49 -5.19
N ASP A 25 29.30 -5.63 -5.83
CA ASP A 25 28.89 -5.91 -7.22
C ASP A 25 27.39 -6.26 -7.34
N LEU A 26 26.72 -6.46 -6.20
CA LEU A 26 25.38 -7.00 -6.14
C LEU A 26 24.35 -5.91 -5.88
N ILE A 27 23.74 -5.39 -6.95
CA ILE A 27 22.66 -4.41 -6.86
C ILE A 27 21.50 -4.96 -6.03
N ILE A 28 21.15 -4.26 -4.95
CA ILE A 28 19.96 -4.57 -4.14
C ILE A 28 18.76 -3.91 -4.82
N LEU A 29 18.13 -4.66 -5.73
CA LEU A 29 16.83 -4.28 -6.26
C LEU A 29 15.76 -4.70 -5.25
N HIS A 30 15.36 -3.78 -4.39
CA HIS A 30 14.11 -3.94 -3.67
C HIS A 30 12.98 -3.96 -4.68
N CYS A 31 12.07 -4.94 -4.60
CA CYS A 31 10.86 -4.87 -5.41
C CYS A 31 10.13 -3.56 -5.12
N ILE A 32 9.55 -2.95 -6.14
CA ILE A 32 8.90 -1.64 -6.04
C ILE A 32 7.84 -1.61 -4.91
N ILE A 33 7.18 -2.74 -4.66
CA ILE A 33 6.22 -2.96 -3.58
C ILE A 33 6.88 -2.79 -2.19
N HIS A 34 8.10 -3.31 -2.02
CA HIS A 34 8.84 -3.19 -0.76
C HIS A 34 9.30 -1.76 -0.50
N GLN A 35 9.80 -1.07 -1.54
CA GLN A 35 10.19 0.34 -1.43
C GLN A 35 8.99 1.21 -1.05
N GLN A 36 7.83 0.99 -1.68
CA GLN A 36 6.60 1.69 -1.35
C GLN A 36 6.17 1.49 0.11
N ASN A 37 6.30 0.26 0.63
CA ASN A 37 5.98 -0.03 2.03
C ASN A 37 7.01 0.55 3.03
N LEU A 38 8.24 0.80 2.59
CA LEU A 38 9.23 1.53 3.40
C LEU A 38 8.93 3.03 3.37
N CYS A 39 8.64 3.60 2.20
CA CYS A 39 8.24 5.00 2.07
C CYS A 39 6.98 5.32 2.88
N SER A 40 5.97 4.44 2.88
CA SER A 40 4.74 4.63 3.65
C SER A 40 5.00 4.76 5.16
N LYS A 41 6.00 4.04 5.69
CA LYS A 41 6.40 4.12 7.10
C LYS A 41 7.16 5.41 7.43
N SER A 42 7.85 5.97 6.45
CA SER A 42 8.59 7.24 6.62
C SER A 42 7.67 8.46 6.51
N ILE A 43 6.54 8.35 5.82
CA ILE A 43 5.57 9.44 5.66
C ILE A 43 4.71 9.55 6.93
N ARG A 44 4.69 10.73 7.55
CA ARG A 44 3.90 11.02 8.78
C ARG A 44 2.41 11.27 8.51
N LEU A 45 1.77 10.42 7.69
CA LEU A 45 0.34 10.51 7.37
C LEU A 45 -0.48 9.36 7.98
N LYS A 46 0.11 8.60 8.90
CA LYS A 46 -0.52 7.39 9.48
C LYS A 46 -1.92 7.69 10.04
N ASN A 47 -2.06 8.75 10.82
CA ASN A 47 -3.34 9.19 11.40
C ASN A 47 -4.42 9.44 10.32
N VAL A 48 -4.10 10.20 9.27
CA VAL A 48 -5.03 10.49 8.17
C VAL A 48 -5.39 9.21 7.44
N MET A 49 -4.38 8.38 7.14
CA MET A 49 -4.57 7.12 6.43
C MET A 49 -5.43 6.13 7.22
N ASP A 50 -5.25 6.05 8.54
CA ASP A 50 -6.03 5.17 9.41
C ASP A 50 -7.50 5.59 9.43
N VAL A 51 -7.79 6.90 9.46
CA VAL A 51 -9.16 7.43 9.35
C VAL A 51 -9.78 7.03 8.02
N VAL A 52 -9.13 7.32 6.89
CA VAL A 52 -9.68 7.02 5.55
C VAL A 52 -9.90 5.51 5.36
N VAL A 53 -8.95 4.68 5.81
CA VAL A 53 -9.08 3.21 5.74
C VAL A 53 -10.25 2.71 6.58
N ASN A 54 -10.44 3.23 7.80
CA ASN A 54 -11.55 2.85 8.67
C ASN A 54 -12.90 3.28 8.08
N THR A 55 -12.99 4.48 7.51
CA THR A 55 -14.20 4.96 6.84
C THR A 55 -14.61 4.04 5.69
N ILE A 56 -13.65 3.67 4.83
CA ILE A 56 -13.92 2.76 3.70
C ILE A 56 -14.27 1.36 4.19
N LYS A 57 -13.62 0.88 5.25
CA LYS A 57 -13.95 -0.40 5.87
C LYS A 57 -15.38 -0.40 6.41
N PHE A 58 -15.84 0.69 7.01
CA PHE A 58 -17.22 0.85 7.46
C PHE A 58 -18.23 0.90 6.30
N ILE A 59 -17.90 1.57 5.20
CA ILE A 59 -18.75 1.59 4.00
C ILE A 59 -18.87 0.17 3.42
N LYS A 60 -17.78 -0.59 3.37
CA LYS A 60 -17.77 -1.95 2.82
C LYS A 60 -18.25 -3.03 3.80
N SER A 61 -18.37 -2.76 5.10
CA SER A 61 -18.73 -3.77 6.09
C SER A 61 -20.18 -4.23 6.00
N CYS A 62 -21.07 -3.38 5.46
CA CYS A 62 -22.48 -3.70 5.29
C CYS A 62 -22.95 -3.30 3.89
N HIS A 63 -23.78 -4.15 3.28
CA HIS A 63 -24.38 -3.88 1.97
C HIS A 63 -25.18 -2.58 1.98
N LEU A 64 -25.93 -2.31 3.05
CA LEU A 64 -26.72 -1.09 3.19
C LEU A 64 -25.83 0.16 3.19
N ASN A 65 -24.72 0.15 3.95
CA ASN A 65 -23.78 1.27 4.00
C ASN A 65 -23.19 1.56 2.61
N HIS A 66 -22.82 0.50 1.89
CA HIS A 66 -22.31 0.62 0.52
C HIS A 66 -23.35 1.24 -0.42
N TRP A 67 -24.61 0.78 -0.35
CA TRP A 67 -25.70 1.32 -1.18
C TRP A 67 -26.03 2.77 -0.85
N GLN A 68 -26.16 3.12 0.43
CA GLN A 68 -26.43 4.49 0.85
C GLN A 68 -25.29 5.44 0.44
N PHE A 69 -24.04 4.99 0.59
CA PHE A 69 -22.89 5.77 0.17
C PHE A 69 -22.84 5.94 -1.35
N LYS A 70 -23.19 4.89 -2.12
CA LYS A 70 -23.30 4.99 -3.57
C LYS A 70 -24.38 6.00 -3.99
N ALA A 71 -25.58 5.92 -3.41
CA ALA A 71 -26.66 6.87 -3.68
C ALA A 71 -26.24 8.31 -3.35
N PHE A 72 -25.53 8.52 -2.24
CA PHE A 72 -24.97 9.82 -1.88
C PHE A 72 -23.96 10.35 -2.91
N LEU A 73 -23.09 9.49 -3.45
CA LEU A 73 -22.15 9.88 -4.51
C LEU A 73 -22.86 10.18 -5.83
N ASP A 74 -23.89 9.41 -6.17
CA ASP A 74 -24.70 9.61 -7.37
C ASP A 74 -25.44 10.97 -7.29
N ASP A 75 -25.98 11.34 -6.12
CA ASP A 75 -26.61 12.65 -5.88
C ASP A 75 -25.62 13.82 -6.03
N LEU A 76 -24.35 13.61 -5.64
CA LEU A 76 -23.28 14.59 -5.84
C LEU A 76 -22.75 14.62 -7.29
N SER A 77 -23.30 13.79 -8.18
CA SER A 77 -22.79 13.60 -9.55
C SER A 77 -21.30 13.25 -9.58
N SER A 78 -20.82 12.47 -8.59
CA SER A 78 -19.41 12.07 -8.53
C SER A 78 -19.08 11.12 -9.69
N GLU A 79 -17.99 11.39 -10.39
CA GLU A 79 -17.44 10.49 -11.42
C GLU A 79 -16.85 9.18 -10.83
N HIS A 80 -16.84 9.03 -9.49
CA HIS A 80 -16.09 7.99 -8.81
C HIS A 80 -16.99 6.85 -8.28
N ASP A 81 -16.62 5.60 -8.61
CA ASP A 81 -17.31 4.41 -8.10
C ASP A 81 -16.69 3.87 -6.78
N VAL A 82 -17.55 3.46 -5.84
CA VAL A 82 -17.25 2.96 -4.48
C VAL A 82 -16.28 1.76 -4.50
N THR A 83 -16.29 0.98 -5.59
CA THR A 83 -15.45 -0.21 -5.77
C THR A 83 -13.95 0.10 -5.74
N TYR A 84 -13.52 1.28 -6.18
CA TYR A 84 -12.10 1.62 -6.36
C TYR A 84 -11.37 2.08 -5.10
N TYR A 85 -12.07 2.23 -3.97
CA TYR A 85 -11.52 2.87 -2.79
C TYR A 85 -10.61 1.97 -1.93
N TYR A 86 -10.59 0.64 -2.10
CA TYR A 86 -9.87 -0.24 -1.17
C TYR A 86 -8.89 -1.23 -1.81
N CYS A 87 -7.60 -1.08 -1.50
CA CYS A 87 -6.61 -2.16 -1.62
C CYS A 87 -5.57 -2.04 -0.49
N GLU A 88 -5.69 -2.88 0.53
CA GLU A 88 -4.89 -2.83 1.76
C GLU A 88 -3.38 -3.00 1.52
N VAL A 89 -3.04 -3.76 0.48
CA VAL A 89 -1.69 -4.28 0.20
C VAL A 89 -0.79 -3.31 -0.59
N MET A 90 -1.35 -2.30 -1.25
CA MET A 90 -0.59 -1.39 -2.11
C MET A 90 -0.68 0.07 -1.64
N TRP A 91 0.44 0.62 -1.18
CA TRP A 91 0.54 2.04 -0.80
C TRP A 91 0.19 2.99 -1.95
N LEU A 92 0.49 2.62 -3.21
CA LEU A 92 0.07 3.41 -4.37
C LEU A 92 -1.46 3.55 -4.46
N ASN A 93 -2.21 2.49 -4.11
CA ASN A 93 -3.66 2.56 -4.07
C ASN A 93 -4.15 3.39 -2.88
N LYS A 94 -3.45 3.36 -1.75
CA LYS A 94 -3.70 4.26 -0.61
C LYS A 94 -3.49 5.74 -0.97
N GLY A 95 -2.45 6.06 -1.73
CA GLY A 95 -2.22 7.43 -2.23
C GLY A 95 -3.27 7.87 -3.26
N LYS A 96 -3.69 6.99 -4.18
CA LYS A 96 -4.79 7.27 -5.12
C LYS A 96 -6.12 7.47 -4.40
N MET A 97 -6.41 6.64 -3.40
CA MET A 97 -7.59 6.75 -2.54
C MET A 97 -7.61 8.07 -1.79
N LEU A 98 -6.49 8.47 -1.16
CA LEU A 98 -6.39 9.77 -0.50
C LEU A 98 -6.58 10.95 -1.46
N LYS A 99 -6.00 10.87 -2.66
CA LYS A 99 -6.17 11.90 -3.70
C LYS A 99 -7.63 12.03 -4.14
N ARG A 100 -8.39 10.94 -4.19
CA ARG A 100 -9.82 10.96 -4.51
C ARG A 100 -10.64 11.53 -3.35
N PHE A 101 -10.37 11.08 -2.13
CA PHE A 101 -11.02 11.60 -0.92
C PHE A 101 -10.85 13.13 -0.74
N TYR A 102 -9.72 13.69 -1.20
CA TYR A 102 -9.49 15.15 -1.14
C TYR A 102 -10.02 15.93 -2.37
N LYS A 103 -10.28 15.24 -3.49
CA LYS A 103 -10.73 15.90 -4.74
C LYS A 103 -12.25 16.03 -4.85
N GLU A 104 -13.01 15.38 -3.96
CA GLU A 104 -14.44 15.62 -3.79
C GLU A 104 -14.68 16.89 -2.98
#